data_AF-A0A963TTS3-F1
#
_entry.id   AF-A0A963TTS3-F1
#
_cell.length_a   1.000
_cell.length_b   1.000
_cell.length_c   1.000
_cell.angle_alpha   90.00
_cell.angle_beta   90.00
_cell.angle_gamma   90.00
#
_symmetry.space_group_name_H-M   'P 1'
#
loop_
_entity.id
_entity.type
_entity.pdbx_description
1 polymer ?
#
loop_
_entity_poly.entity_id
_entity_poly.type
_entity_poly.pdbx_seq_one_letter_code
_entity_poly.pdbx_strand_id
1 'polypeptide(L)'
;MMKRMSHTFLAALVLAMLAAAPVQAASCVVQYKAKHGDPLKLEFASAELPAKACQSKEAAARALQPILAERGWTLLRIVSILGAGNEAPSN
;
A
#
# COMPACT_ATOMS: atom_id res chain seq x y z
N MET A 1 36.75 31.34 36.29
CA MET A 1 37.38 30.48 35.25
C MET A 1 36.41 29.37 34.90
N MET A 2 35.52 29.61 33.92
CA MET A 2 34.39 28.72 33.59
C MET A 2 34.89 27.56 32.72
N LYS A 3 34.91 26.36 33.28
CA LYS A 3 35.39 25.15 32.59
C LYS A 3 34.34 24.79 31.53
N ARG A 4 34.64 25.12 30.28
CA ARG A 4 33.88 24.76 29.07
C ARG A 4 33.85 23.25 28.93
N MET A 5 32.94 22.59 29.65
CA MET A 5 32.85 21.14 29.68
C MET A 5 31.37 20.72 29.69
N SER A 6 30.60 21.21 28.72
CA SER A 6 29.17 20.83 28.58
C SER A 6 28.55 21.22 27.22
N HIS A 7 29.30 21.14 26.11
CA HIS A 7 28.71 21.42 24.77
C HIS A 7 28.92 20.30 23.77
N THR A 8 29.91 19.42 23.96
CA THR A 8 30.21 18.33 23.03
C THR A 8 29.24 17.16 23.14
N PHE A 9 28.72 16.88 24.34
CA PHE A 9 27.76 15.79 24.56
C PHE A 9 26.35 16.09 24.02
N LEU A 10 25.94 17.36 23.99
CA LEU A 10 24.61 17.75 23.54
C LEU A 10 24.47 17.66 22.01
N ALA A 11 25.55 17.87 21.26
CA ALA A 11 25.56 17.80 19.81
C ALA A 11 25.38 16.36 19.27
N ALA A 12 25.86 15.35 20.01
CA ALA A 12 25.74 13.94 19.62
C ALA A 12 24.30 13.41 19.73
N LEU A 13 23.50 13.94 20.66
CA LEU A 13 22.12 13.49 20.88
C LEU A 13 21.16 13.95 19.77
N VAL A 14 21.41 15.14 19.20
CA VAL A 14 20.55 15.71 18.14
C VAL A 14 20.74 14.98 16.80
N LEU A 15 21.95 14.51 16.51
CA LEU A 15 22.23 13.80 15.25
C LEU A 15 21.58 12.40 15.19
N ALA A 16 21.39 11.73 16.34
CA ALA A 16 20.76 10.42 16.40
C ALA A 16 19.24 10.46 16.08
N MET A 17 18.59 11.61 16.24
CA MET A 17 17.15 11.76 16.01
C MET A 17 16.78 11.93 14.52
N LEU A 18 17.74 12.28 13.65
CA LEU A 18 17.48 12.49 12.21
C LEU A 18 17.54 11.18 11.38
N ALA A 19 17.99 10.07 11.95
CA ALA A 19 18.18 8.81 11.21
C ALA A 19 16.92 7.93 11.13
N ALA A 20 15.83 8.28 11.82
CA ALA A 20 14.57 7.54 11.77
C ALA A 20 13.70 8.02 10.60
N ALA A 21 14.17 7.85 9.36
CA ALA A 21 13.27 7.98 8.21
C ALA A 21 12.25 6.82 8.28
N PRO A 22 10.93 7.10 8.23
CA PRO A 22 9.95 6.03 8.16
C PRO A 22 10.20 5.26 6.87
N VAL A 23 10.44 3.95 6.98
CA VAL A 23 10.32 3.04 5.83
C VAL A 23 8.85 3.06 5.45
N GLN A 24 8.48 3.83 4.42
CA GLN A 24 7.15 3.69 3.83
C GLN A 24 7.06 2.25 3.34
N ALA A 25 6.16 1.47 3.94
CA ALA A 25 5.84 0.16 3.42
C ALA A 25 5.44 0.33 1.95
N ALA A 26 6.15 -0.33 1.04
CA ALA A 26 5.80 -0.28 -0.37
C ALA A 26 4.33 -0.66 -0.53
N SER A 27 3.56 0.21 -1.17
CA SER A 27 2.18 -0.01 -1.55
C SER A 27 2.12 -0.23 -3.06
N CYS A 28 1.05 -0.84 -3.52
CA CYS A 28 0.81 -1.14 -4.92
C CYS A 28 -0.62 -0.78 -5.28
N VAL A 29 -0.84 -0.38 -6.53
CA VAL A 29 -2.17 0.00 -7.01
C VAL A 29 -2.71 -1.11 -7.87
N VAL A 30 -3.92 -1.59 -7.59
CA VAL A 30 -4.59 -2.62 -8.39
C VAL A 30 -5.81 -2.04 -9.07
N GLN A 31 -5.99 -2.32 -10.36
CA GLN A 31 -7.24 -2.03 -11.07
C GLN A 31 -8.15 -3.25 -10.98
N TYR A 32 -9.43 -3.04 -10.71
CA TYR A 32 -10.39 -4.11 -10.48
C TYR A 32 -11.78 -3.78 -11.02
N LYS A 33 -12.57 -4.83 -11.25
CA LYS A 33 -14.00 -4.73 -11.57
C LYS A 33 -14.82 -5.30 -10.41
N ALA A 34 -15.89 -4.62 -10.02
CA ALA A 34 -16.81 -5.06 -8.99
C ALA A 34 -18.28 -4.87 -9.41
N LYS A 35 -19.18 -5.59 -8.75
CA LYS A 35 -20.64 -5.44 -8.89
C LYS A 35 -21.30 -5.15 -7.55
N HIS A 36 -22.44 -4.46 -7.55
CA HIS A 36 -23.23 -4.18 -6.35
C HIS A 36 -24.73 -4.28 -6.65
N GLY A 37 -25.40 -5.23 -5.98
CA GLY A 37 -26.86 -5.30 -5.76
C GLY A 37 -27.78 -5.20 -6.98
N ASP A 38 -29.09 -5.13 -6.69
CA ASP A 38 -30.18 -4.95 -7.64
C ASP A 38 -30.85 -3.56 -7.39
N PRO A 39 -31.00 -2.69 -8.41
CA PRO A 39 -30.59 -2.88 -9.79
C PRO A 39 -29.06 -2.95 -9.92
N LEU A 40 -28.61 -3.78 -10.87
CA LEU A 40 -27.19 -4.09 -11.09
C LEU A 40 -26.35 -2.82 -11.29
N LYS A 41 -25.39 -2.61 -10.37
CA LYS A 41 -24.33 -1.61 -10.53
C LYS A 41 -22.99 -2.28 -10.78
N LEU A 42 -22.20 -1.70 -11.68
CA LEU A 42 -20.85 -2.14 -12.00
C LEU A 42 -19.88 -0.99 -11.76
N GLU A 43 -18.67 -1.33 -11.30
CA GLU A 43 -17.59 -0.37 -11.11
C GLU A 43 -16.29 -0.93 -11.69
N PHE A 44 -15.52 -0.03 -12.30
CA PHE A 44 -14.12 -0.25 -12.64
C PHE A 44 -13.29 0.84 -11.96
N ALA A 45 -12.48 0.45 -10.99
CA ALA A 45 -11.76 1.38 -10.12
C ALA A 45 -10.37 0.85 -9.78
N SER A 46 -9.60 1.70 -9.10
CA SER A 46 -8.28 1.37 -8.57
C SER A 46 -8.30 1.37 -7.04
N ALA A 47 -7.53 0.49 -6.42
CA ALA A 47 -7.35 0.47 -4.96
C ALA A 47 -5.87 0.29 -4.63
N GLU A 48 -5.42 0.95 -3.57
CA GLU A 48 -4.08 0.78 -3.02
C GLU A 48 -4.09 -0.38 -2.02
N LEU A 49 -3.12 -1.28 -2.17
CA LEU A 49 -2.93 -2.44 -1.31
C LEU A 49 -1.48 -2.47 -0.78
N PRO A 50 -1.21 -3.16 0.33
CA PRO A 50 0.15 -3.41 0.76
C PRO A 50 0.92 -4.22 -0.30
N ALA A 51 2.21 -3.95 -0.53
CA ALA A 51 2.99 -4.64 -1.58
C ALA A 51 2.91 -6.18 -1.52
N LYS A 52 2.84 -6.76 -0.31
CA LYS A 52 2.67 -8.21 -0.12
C LYS A 52 1.41 -8.79 -0.77
N ALA A 53 0.37 -7.98 -0.95
CA ALA A 53 -0.86 -8.39 -1.61
C ALA A 53 -0.74 -8.37 -3.14
N CYS A 54 0.28 -7.72 -3.70
CA CYS A 54 0.45 -7.55 -5.14
C CYS A 54 1.39 -8.56 -5.80
N GLN A 55 1.75 -9.62 -5.08
CA GLN A 55 2.56 -10.72 -5.62
C GLN A 55 1.86 -11.49 -6.74
N SER A 56 0.52 -11.45 -6.79
CA SER A 56 -0.30 -12.07 -7.82
C SER A 56 -1.71 -11.47 -7.81
N LYS A 57 -2.46 -11.65 -8.91
CA LYS A 57 -3.87 -11.20 -8.99
C LYS A 57 -4.74 -11.90 -7.96
N GLU A 58 -4.43 -13.15 -7.62
CA GLU A 58 -5.15 -13.94 -6.62
C GLU A 58 -4.87 -13.42 -5.21
N ALA A 59 -3.62 -13.04 -4.91
CA ALA A 59 -3.28 -12.41 -3.64
C ALA A 59 -3.97 -11.05 -3.49
N ALA A 60 -3.99 -10.25 -4.56
CA ALA A 60 -4.66 -8.95 -4.57
C ALA A 60 -6.18 -9.12 -4.39
N ALA A 61 -6.79 -10.11 -5.06
CA ALA A 61 -8.19 -10.44 -4.90
C ALA A 61 -8.54 -10.79 -3.45
N ARG A 62 -7.76 -11.69 -2.82
CA ARG A 62 -7.97 -12.07 -1.41
C ARG A 62 -7.87 -10.89 -0.45
N ALA A 63 -6.98 -9.95 -0.72
CA ALA A 63 -6.85 -8.74 0.09
C ALA A 63 -7.99 -7.75 -0.13
N LEU A 64 -8.46 -7.58 -1.37
CA LEU A 64 -9.46 -6.59 -1.74
C LEU A 64 -10.90 -7.04 -1.52
N GLN A 65 -11.19 -8.34 -1.61
CA GLN A 65 -12.52 -8.91 -1.42
C GLN A 65 -13.22 -8.49 -0.11
N PRO A 66 -12.63 -8.64 1.09
CA PRO A 66 -13.29 -8.24 2.33
C PRO A 66 -13.57 -6.73 2.36
N ILE A 67 -12.63 -5.92 1.88
CA ILE A 67 -12.74 -4.46 1.81
C ILE A 67 -13.93 -4.03 0.93
N LEU A 68 -14.17 -4.73 -0.19
CA LEU A 68 -15.31 -4.48 -1.06
C LEU A 68 -16.61 -5.00 -0.46
N ALA A 69 -16.59 -6.18 0.17
CA ALA A 69 -17.76 -6.80 0.79
C ALA A 69 -18.33 -5.93 1.91
N GLU A 70 -17.48 -5.27 2.71
CA GLU A 70 -17.88 -4.29 3.72
C GLU A 70 -18.67 -3.11 3.13
N ARG A 71 -18.44 -2.80 1.85
CA ARG A 71 -19.15 -1.75 1.11
C ARG A 71 -20.29 -2.28 0.23
N GLY A 72 -20.68 -3.54 0.39
CA GLY A 72 -21.72 -4.19 -0.43
C GLY A 72 -21.28 -4.53 -1.86
N TRP A 73 -19.99 -4.37 -2.19
CA TRP A 73 -19.44 -4.69 -3.50
C TRP A 73 -18.92 -6.12 -3.52
N THR A 74 -19.19 -6.83 -4.62
CA THR A 74 -18.59 -8.13 -4.92
C THR A 74 -17.50 -7.95 -5.96
N LEU A 75 -16.28 -8.34 -5.63
CA LEU A 75 -15.18 -8.36 -6.59
C LEU A 75 -15.48 -9.34 -7.74
N LEU A 76 -15.40 -8.88 -8.98
CA LEU A 76 -15.51 -9.72 -10.17
C LEU A 76 -14.14 -10.22 -10.61
N ARG A 77 -13.17 -9.32 -10.76
CA ARG A 77 -11.78 -9.68 -11.10
C ARG A 77 -10.80 -8.54 -10.85
N ILE A 78 -9.55 -8.91 -10.62
CA ILE A 78 -8.41 -8.00 -10.78
C ILE A 78 -8.08 -7.89 -12.27
N VAL A 79 -7.93 -6.67 -12.76
CA VAL A 79 -7.59 -6.35 -14.14
C VAL A 79 -6.06 -6.25 -14.27
N SER A 80 -5.44 -5.39 -13.47
CA SER A 80 -3.99 -5.17 -13.47
C SER A 80 -3.47 -4.85 -12.08
N ILE A 81 -2.16 -5.05 -11.89
CA ILE A 81 -1.41 -4.63 -10.71
C ILE A 81 -0.33 -3.69 -11.21
N LEU A 82 -0.41 -2.43 -10.80
CA LEU A 82 0.51 -1.36 -11.16
C LEU A 82 1.58 -1.26 -10.06
N GLY A 83 2.85 -1.26 -10.47
CA GLY A 83 4.00 -1.28 -9.56
C GLY A 83 4.59 -2.67 -9.29
N ALA A 84 3.98 -3.74 -9.80
CA ALA A 84 4.68 -5.01 -9.98
C ALA A 84 5.54 -4.84 -11.25
N GLY A 85 6.87 -4.79 -11.11
CA GLY A 85 7.81 -4.49 -12.21
C GLY A 85 7.86 -5.50 -13.38
N ASN A 86 6.85 -6.35 -13.53
CA ASN A 86 6.79 -7.37 -14.56
C ASN A 86 5.32 -7.63 -14.92
N GLU A 87 4.88 -6.95 -15.97
CA GLU A 87 3.67 -7.28 -16.73
C GLU A 87 3.76 -8.72 -17.24
N ALA A 88 3.04 -9.64 -16.62
CA ALA A 88 2.74 -10.92 -17.26
C ALA A 88 1.70 -10.67 -18.37
N PRO A 89 1.95 -11.09 -19.63
CA PRO A 89 1.02 -10.86 -20.72
C PRO A 89 -0.31 -11.56 -20.43
N SER A 90 -1.39 -10.79 -20.45
CA SER A 90 -2.74 -11.35 -20.62
C SER A 90 -2.78 -12.03 -21.98
N ASN A 91 -2.97 -13.34 -21.96
CA ASN A 91 -3.31 -14.28 -23.05
C ASN A 91 -3.33 -13.73 -24.48
#